data_AF-A0A7V3W1U7-F1
#
_entry.id   AF-A0A7V3W1U7-F1
#
_cell.length_a   1.000
_cell.length_b   1.000
_cell.length_c   1.000
_cell.angle_alpha   90.00
_cell.angle_beta   90.00
_cell.angle_gamma   90.00
#
_symmetry.space_group_name_H-M   'P 1'
#
loop_
_entity.id
_entity.type
_entity.pdbx_description
1 polymer ?
#
loop_
_entity_poly.entity_id
_entity_poly.type
_entity_poly.pdbx_seq_one_letter_code
_entity_poly.pdbx_strand_id
1 'polypeptide(L)'
;MSPERSEFLEMLEMGLEDADPFMTQLLEFEEKRQKRKIILIPSETICPRAVRQALASPFTSVYAEGYPPQLMEGAKEEELEDIELQLTRYRRYGDRRFYKGTEYVHLVEELAKARARRLFSSPECPPEAIFVNVQPLSGAAANN
;
A
#
# COMPACT_ATOMS: atom_id res chain seq x y z
N MET A 1 -1.45 -34.99 -3.72
CA MET A 1 -0.56 -33.91 -4.18
C MET A 1 0.85 -34.49 -4.29
N SER A 2 1.68 -34.04 -5.25
CA SER A 2 3.09 -34.42 -5.24
C SER A 2 3.75 -33.87 -3.95
N PRO A 3 4.71 -34.60 -3.33
CA PRO A 3 5.40 -34.16 -2.11
C PRO A 3 5.94 -32.72 -2.23
N GLU A 4 6.57 -32.41 -3.37
CA GLU A 4 7.14 -31.09 -3.68
C GLU A 4 6.10 -29.95 -3.69
N ARG A 5 4.84 -30.24 -4.05
CA ARG A 5 3.76 -29.22 -4.02
C ARG A 5 3.23 -28.97 -2.60
N SER A 6 3.33 -29.96 -1.70
CA SER A 6 2.96 -29.79 -0.29
C SER A 6 3.98 -28.92 0.42
N GLU A 7 5.26 -29.25 0.27
CA GLU A 7 6.38 -28.52 0.88
C GLU A 7 6.42 -27.04 0.46
N PHE A 8 6.14 -26.76 -0.81
CA PHE A 8 6.08 -25.37 -1.30
C PHE A 8 4.93 -24.55 -0.68
N LEU A 9 3.74 -25.15 -0.52
CA LEU A 9 2.61 -24.46 0.09
C LEU A 9 2.84 -24.23 1.58
N GLU A 10 3.44 -25.22 2.26
CA GLU A 10 3.87 -25.07 3.64
C GLU A 10 4.87 -23.92 3.80
N MET A 11 5.84 -23.77 2.88
CA MET A 11 6.77 -22.64 2.89
C MET A 11 6.05 -21.28 2.76
N LEU A 12 5.04 -21.16 1.91
CA LEU A 12 4.31 -19.90 1.70
C LEU A 12 3.44 -19.50 2.90
N GLU A 13 2.98 -20.48 3.68
CA GLU A 13 2.11 -20.26 4.85
C GLU A 13 2.89 -20.24 6.18
N MET A 14 4.19 -20.56 6.15
CA MET A 14 5.06 -20.63 7.32
C MET A 14 5.10 -19.29 8.07
N GLY A 15 4.85 -19.34 9.38
CA GLY A 15 4.97 -18.18 10.25
C GLY A 15 6.43 -17.79 10.50
N LEU A 16 6.67 -16.53 10.87
CA LEU A 16 8.01 -16.04 11.18
C LEU A 16 8.66 -16.79 12.36
N GLU A 17 7.90 -17.20 13.37
CA GLU A 17 8.42 -17.97 14.51
C GLU A 17 9.00 -19.31 14.06
N ASP A 18 8.32 -20.01 13.15
CA ASP A 18 8.77 -21.30 12.64
C ASP A 18 9.93 -21.15 11.64
N ALA A 19 9.88 -20.11 10.81
CA ALA A 19 10.92 -19.82 9.81
C ALA A 19 12.22 -19.29 10.44
N ASP A 20 12.09 -18.39 11.42
CA ASP A 20 13.20 -17.72 12.10
C ASP A 20 12.80 -17.29 13.55
N PRO A 21 12.96 -18.19 14.53
CA PRO A 21 12.64 -17.91 15.93
C PRO A 21 13.46 -16.75 16.51
N PHE A 22 14.71 -16.58 16.05
CA PHE A 22 15.57 -15.51 16.57
C PHE A 22 15.10 -14.14 16.09
N MET A 23 14.69 -14.02 14.82
CA MET A 23 14.06 -12.80 14.33
C MET A 23 12.78 -12.47 15.08
N THR A 24 11.98 -13.47 15.45
CA THR A 24 10.79 -13.25 16.29
C THR A 24 11.16 -12.69 17.67
N GLN A 25 12.19 -13.22 18.31
CA GLN A 25 12.71 -12.66 19.58
C GLN A 25 13.21 -11.23 19.43
N LEU A 26 13.89 -10.88 18.33
CA LEU A 26 14.34 -9.52 18.06
C LEU A 26 13.18 -8.54 17.92
N LEU A 27 12.09 -8.93 17.24
CA LEU A 27 10.89 -8.11 17.15
C LEU A 27 10.29 -7.82 18.52
N GLU A 28 10.24 -8.82 19.41
CA GLU A 28 9.77 -8.61 20.78
C GLU A 28 10.66 -7.65 21.58
N PHE A 29 11.98 -7.77 21.45
CA PHE A 29 12.91 -6.88 22.14
C PHE A 29 12.74 -5.44 21.68
N GLU A 30 12.58 -5.21 20.38
CA GLU A 30 12.35 -3.88 19.84
C GLU A 30 10.99 -3.31 20.25
N GLU A 31 9.92 -4.11 20.23
CA GLU A 31 8.61 -3.68 20.71
C GLU A 31 8.65 -3.31 22.20
N LYS A 32 9.32 -4.12 23.03
CA LYS A 32 9.53 -3.82 24.46
C LYS A 32 10.36 -2.55 24.64
N ARG A 33 11.39 -2.33 23.82
CA ARG A 33 12.21 -1.11 23.86
C ARG A 33 11.37 0.14 23.58
N GLN A 34 10.57 0.11 22.51
CA GLN A 34 9.71 1.24 22.13
C GLN A 34 8.67 1.55 23.20
N LYS A 35 8.07 0.52 23.83
CA LYS A 35 7.07 0.70 24.90
C LYS A 35 7.64 1.23 26.22
N ARG A 36 8.91 0.94 26.51
CA ARG A 36 9.53 1.25 27.82
C ARG A 36 10.37 2.52 27.84
N LYS A 37 10.67 3.12 26.68
CA LYS A 37 11.49 4.32 26.56
C LYS A 37 10.66 5.53 26.19
N ILE A 38 11.08 6.69 26.68
CA ILE A 38 10.66 7.98 26.13
C ILE A 38 11.56 8.25 24.93
N ILE A 39 10.96 8.29 23.73
CA ILE A 39 11.65 8.55 22.47
C ILE A 39 11.47 10.03 22.13
N LEU A 40 12.57 10.79 22.11
CA LEU A 40 12.57 12.24 21.87
C LEU A 40 13.14 12.63 20.50
N ILE A 41 13.28 11.66 19.60
CA ILE A 41 13.72 11.93 18.23
C ILE A 41 12.51 12.50 17.47
N PRO A 42 12.56 13.76 16.99
CA PRO A 42 11.37 14.46 16.48
C PRO A 42 10.79 13.87 15.19
N SER A 43 11.59 13.14 14.43
CA SER A 43 11.19 12.49 13.18
C SER A 43 10.76 11.03 13.36
N GLU A 44 10.92 10.45 14.55
CA GLU A 44 10.46 9.10 14.84
C GLU A 44 9.00 9.09 15.31
N THR A 45 8.25 8.06 14.92
CA THR A 45 6.87 7.87 15.34
C THR A 45 6.53 6.38 15.43
N ILE A 46 5.45 6.05 16.16
CA ILE A 46 4.93 4.69 16.27
C ILE A 46 3.86 4.48 15.20
N CYS A 47 4.11 3.59 14.26
CA CYS A 47 3.18 3.28 13.17
C CYS A 47 1.94 2.50 13.68
N PRO A 48 0.71 2.97 13.38
CA PRO A 48 -0.52 2.26 13.76
C PRO A 48 -0.56 0.82 13.23
N ARG A 49 -1.16 -0.11 14.01
CA ARG A 49 -1.29 -1.53 13.62
C ARG A 49 -1.99 -1.71 12.26
N ALA A 50 -3.04 -0.92 11.99
CA ALA A 50 -3.77 -1.00 10.72
C ALA A 50 -2.88 -0.69 9.51
N VAL A 51 -1.96 0.27 9.63
CA VAL A 51 -1.00 0.59 8.56
C VAL A 51 -0.03 -0.57 8.34
N ARG A 52 0.50 -1.17 9.43
CA ARG A 52 1.38 -2.35 9.33
C ARG A 52 0.68 -3.55 8.69
N GLN A 53 -0.60 -3.77 8.96
CA GLN A 53 -1.38 -4.82 8.31
C GLN A 53 -1.52 -4.60 6.80
N ALA A 54 -1.77 -3.37 6.36
CA ALA A 54 -1.83 -3.05 4.94
C ALA A 54 -0.46 -3.21 4.25
N LEU A 55 0.64 -2.85 4.93
CA LEU A 55 2.01 -3.00 4.41
C LEU A 55 2.42 -4.48 4.24
N ALA A 56 1.92 -5.37 5.08
CA ALA A 56 2.18 -6.82 5.02
C ALA A 56 1.07 -7.59 4.28
N SER A 57 0.47 -6.99 3.25
CA SER A 57 -0.65 -7.57 2.49
C SER A 57 -0.20 -8.13 1.14
N PRO A 58 -1.05 -8.89 0.42
CA PRO A 58 -0.71 -9.43 -0.91
C PRO A 58 -0.32 -8.38 -1.96
N PHE A 59 -0.62 -7.10 -1.74
CA PHE A 59 -0.19 -6.01 -2.63
C PHE A 59 1.33 -5.89 -2.75
N THR A 60 2.11 -6.41 -1.80
CA THR A 60 3.59 -6.45 -1.90
C THR A 60 4.10 -7.33 -3.04
N SER A 61 3.26 -8.24 -3.54
CA SER A 61 3.61 -9.20 -4.59
C SER A 61 3.19 -8.76 -5.99
N VAL A 62 2.66 -7.55 -6.13
CA VAL A 62 2.14 -7.05 -7.42
C VAL A 62 3.11 -6.06 -8.05
N TYR A 63 3.49 -6.32 -9.29
CA TYR A 63 4.29 -5.41 -10.10
C TYR A 63 3.36 -4.52 -10.95
N ALA A 64 3.29 -3.23 -10.62
CA ALA A 64 2.33 -2.30 -11.21
C ALA A 64 3.00 -1.05 -11.81
N GLU A 65 4.01 -1.25 -12.66
CA GLU A 65 4.68 -0.13 -13.33
C GLU A 65 3.73 0.70 -14.19
N GLY A 66 3.87 2.03 -14.13
CA GLY A 66 2.98 3.00 -14.77
C GLY A 66 2.06 3.67 -13.75
N TYR A 67 0.94 4.21 -14.22
CA TYR A 67 -0.08 4.89 -13.40
C TYR A 67 -1.46 4.30 -13.66
N PRO A 68 -2.44 4.52 -12.76
CA PRO A 68 -3.83 4.20 -13.03
C PRO A 68 -4.38 4.92 -14.29
N PRO A 69 -5.42 4.37 -14.95
CA PRO A 69 -6.03 4.98 -16.12
C PRO A 69 -6.50 6.42 -15.88
N GLN A 70 -6.42 7.29 -16.89
CA GLN A 70 -6.82 8.71 -16.78
C GLN A 70 -8.28 8.87 -16.33
N LEU A 71 -9.14 7.91 -16.66
CA LEU A 71 -10.56 7.92 -16.29
C LEU A 71 -10.82 7.87 -14.77
N MET A 72 -9.83 7.45 -13.98
CA MET A 72 -9.91 7.44 -12.52
C MET A 72 -9.30 8.70 -11.90
N GLU A 73 -8.69 9.57 -12.70
CA GLU A 73 -8.03 10.76 -12.19
C GLU A 73 -9.04 11.75 -11.61
N GLY A 74 -8.87 12.06 -10.32
CA GLY A 74 -9.78 12.95 -9.60
C GLY A 74 -11.11 12.30 -9.20
N ALA A 75 -11.24 10.97 -9.36
CA ALA A 75 -12.41 10.24 -8.87
C ALA A 75 -12.56 10.43 -7.35
N LYS A 76 -13.81 10.54 -6.92
CA LYS A 76 -14.14 10.63 -5.49
C LYS A 76 -14.04 9.26 -4.82
N GLU A 77 -13.86 9.24 -3.51
CA GLU A 77 -13.73 8.01 -2.73
C GLU A 77 -14.96 7.10 -2.93
N GLU A 78 -16.17 7.67 -2.95
CA GLU A 78 -17.41 6.91 -3.17
C GLU A 78 -17.51 6.31 -4.58
N GLU A 79 -16.89 6.93 -5.58
CA GLU A 79 -16.85 6.40 -6.94
C GLU A 79 -15.87 5.23 -7.06
N LEU A 80 -14.78 5.25 -6.29
CA LEU A 80 -13.77 4.19 -6.25
C LEU A 80 -14.29 2.93 -5.54
N GLU A 81 -15.26 3.08 -4.64
CA GLU A 81 -15.90 1.97 -3.92
C GLU A 81 -16.81 1.10 -4.80
N ASP A 82 -17.26 1.60 -5.97
CA ASP A 82 -18.01 0.81 -6.94
C ASP A 82 -17.09 -0.15 -7.73
N ILE A 83 -16.69 -1.23 -7.08
CA ILE A 83 -15.73 -2.21 -7.62
C ILE A 83 -16.22 -2.79 -8.96
N GLU A 84 -17.51 -3.05 -9.12
CA GLU A 84 -18.07 -3.62 -10.35
C GLU A 84 -17.90 -2.68 -11.55
N LEU A 85 -18.18 -1.39 -11.33
CA LEU A 85 -17.96 -0.37 -12.34
C LEU A 85 -16.47 -0.23 -12.65
N GLN A 86 -15.59 -0.23 -11.64
CA GLN A 86 -14.16 -0.09 -11.87
C GLN A 86 -13.59 -1.28 -12.65
N LEU A 87 -14.03 -2.52 -12.34
CA LEU A 87 -13.63 -3.71 -13.09
C LEU A 87 -14.16 -3.69 -14.54
N THR A 88 -15.38 -3.20 -14.75
CA THR A 88 -15.95 -3.04 -16.09
C THR A 88 -15.16 -2.02 -16.90
N ARG A 89 -14.80 -0.89 -16.30
CA ARG A 89 -13.94 0.14 -16.93
C ARG A 89 -12.57 -0.41 -17.26
N TYR A 90 -11.94 -1.13 -16.32
CA TYR A 90 -10.64 -1.77 -16.55
C TYR A 90 -10.64 -2.72 -17.75
N ARG A 91 -11.69 -3.55 -17.88
CA ARG A 91 -11.79 -4.52 -18.99
C ARG A 91 -12.11 -3.87 -20.33
N ARG A 92 -12.79 -2.72 -20.32
CA ARG A 92 -13.27 -2.04 -21.53
C ARG A 92 -12.27 -1.06 -22.11
N TYR A 93 -11.54 -0.35 -21.25
CA TYR A 93 -10.65 0.75 -21.65
C TYR A 93 -9.18 0.35 -21.62
N GLY A 94 -8.37 1.11 -22.34
CA GLY A 94 -6.92 0.94 -22.33
C GLY A 94 -6.33 1.22 -20.95
N ASP A 95 -5.28 0.46 -20.61
CA ASP A 95 -4.54 0.60 -19.37
C ASP A 95 -3.26 1.40 -19.62
N ARG A 96 -2.85 2.22 -18.65
CA ARG A 96 -1.57 2.95 -18.66
C ARG A 96 -0.47 2.18 -17.93
N ARG A 97 -0.81 1.11 -17.21
CA ARG A 97 0.19 0.18 -16.66
C ARG A 97 0.84 -0.62 -17.78
N PHE A 98 2.11 -0.95 -17.59
CA PHE A 98 2.85 -1.81 -18.51
C PHE A 98 2.46 -3.29 -18.39
N TYR A 99 1.95 -3.69 -17.22
CA TYR A 99 1.57 -5.06 -16.89
C TYR A 99 0.07 -5.19 -16.59
N LYS A 100 -0.46 -6.40 -16.77
CA LYS A 100 -1.87 -6.75 -16.47
C LYS A 100 -2.02 -7.31 -15.05
N GLY A 101 -3.26 -7.47 -14.58
CA GLY A 101 -3.54 -7.97 -13.23
C GLY A 101 -3.37 -6.90 -12.14
N THR A 102 -3.58 -5.65 -12.50
CA THR A 102 -3.36 -4.44 -11.69
C THR A 102 -4.67 -3.80 -11.23
N GLU A 103 -5.81 -4.48 -11.41
CA GLU A 103 -7.16 -3.91 -11.30
C GLU A 103 -7.39 -3.30 -9.92
N TYR A 104 -7.02 -4.04 -8.87
CA TYR A 104 -7.17 -3.61 -7.49
C TYR A 104 -6.06 -2.65 -7.05
N VAL A 105 -4.88 -2.70 -7.68
CA VAL A 105 -3.79 -1.73 -7.40
C VAL A 105 -4.17 -0.33 -7.86
N HIS A 106 -4.94 -0.20 -8.95
CA HIS A 106 -5.52 1.08 -9.35
C HIS A 106 -6.37 1.70 -8.24
N LEU A 107 -7.21 0.90 -7.60
CA LEU A 107 -8.07 1.37 -6.51
C LEU A 107 -7.25 1.82 -5.31
N VAL A 108 -6.23 1.04 -4.92
CA VAL A 108 -5.34 1.40 -3.80
C VAL A 108 -4.63 2.73 -4.08
N GLU A 109 -4.09 2.91 -5.27
CA GLU A 109 -3.34 4.12 -5.63
C GLU A 109 -4.24 5.36 -5.73
N GLU A 110 -5.39 5.27 -6.40
CA GLU A 110 -6.31 6.41 -6.52
C GLU A 110 -6.98 6.74 -5.19
N LEU A 111 -7.26 5.74 -4.33
CA LEU A 111 -7.75 5.98 -2.99
C LEU A 111 -6.71 6.71 -2.14
N ALA A 112 -5.44 6.33 -2.23
CA ALA A 112 -4.34 7.03 -1.56
C ALA A 112 -4.22 8.48 -2.05
N LYS A 113 -4.29 8.71 -3.37
CA LYS A 113 -4.27 10.06 -3.96
C LYS A 113 -5.47 10.90 -3.51
N ALA A 114 -6.69 10.36 -3.57
CA ALA A 114 -7.91 11.05 -3.14
C ALA A 114 -7.85 11.44 -1.66
N ARG A 115 -7.42 10.52 -0.79
CA ARG A 115 -7.24 10.79 0.64
C ARG A 115 -6.15 11.81 0.92
N ALA A 116 -5.03 11.78 0.18
CA ALA A 116 -3.97 12.77 0.30
C ALA A 116 -4.47 14.18 -0.09
N ARG A 117 -5.15 14.31 -1.23
CA ARG A 117 -5.76 15.58 -1.67
C ARG A 117 -6.70 16.14 -0.60
N ARG A 118 -7.58 15.29 -0.06
CA ARG A 118 -8.50 15.68 1.01
C ARG A 118 -7.75 16.13 2.27
N LEU A 119 -6.75 15.37 2.71
CA LEU A 119 -5.99 15.63 3.92
C LEU A 119 -5.27 16.99 3.89
N PHE A 120 -4.76 17.40 2.72
CA PHE A 120 -4.01 18.64 2.55
C PHE A 120 -4.83 19.80 1.94
N SER A 121 -6.15 19.63 1.81
CA SER A 121 -7.02 20.68 1.28
C SER A 121 -7.28 21.81 2.29
N SER A 122 -7.57 23.00 1.76
CA SER A 122 -8.01 24.19 2.52
C SER A 122 -9.15 24.90 1.78
N PRO A 123 -9.83 25.88 2.41
CA PRO A 123 -10.83 26.71 1.71
C PRO A 123 -10.29 27.41 0.45
N GLU A 124 -9.00 27.75 0.43
CA GLU A 124 -8.32 28.41 -0.69
C GLU A 124 -7.75 27.41 -1.71
N CYS A 125 -7.49 26.18 -1.29
CA CYS A 125 -6.93 25.11 -2.12
C CYS A 125 -7.77 23.83 -1.96
N PRO A 126 -8.87 23.69 -2.73
CA PRO A 126 -9.74 22.53 -2.60
C PRO A 126 -9.04 21.26 -3.12
N PRO A 127 -9.52 20.05 -2.76
CA PRO A 127 -8.88 18.79 -3.15
C PRO A 127 -8.61 18.65 -4.66
N GLU A 128 -9.51 19.19 -5.49
CA GLU A 128 -9.42 19.16 -6.95
C GLU A 128 -8.28 20.04 -7.50
N ALA A 129 -7.82 21.01 -6.73
CA ALA A 129 -6.66 21.86 -7.06
C ALA A 129 -5.32 21.22 -6.64
N ILE A 130 -5.34 20.08 -5.96
CA ILE A 130 -4.13 19.41 -5.46
C ILE A 130 -3.75 18.23 -6.37
N PHE A 131 -2.56 18.32 -6.94
CA PHE A 131 -1.93 17.22 -7.67
C PHE A 131 -0.97 16.48 -6.75
N VAL A 132 -1.01 15.14 -6.79
CA VAL A 132 -0.22 14.30 -5.88
C VAL A 132 0.29 13.06 -6.60
N ASN A 133 1.56 12.74 -6.36
CA ASN A 133 2.17 11.46 -6.68
C ASN A 133 2.48 10.73 -5.37
N VAL A 134 1.97 9.50 -5.23
CA VAL A 134 2.12 8.67 -4.02
C VAL A 134 3.11 7.51 -4.21
N GLN A 135 3.83 7.47 -5.33
CA GLN A 135 4.80 6.41 -5.66
C GLN A 135 6.24 6.62 -5.13
N PRO A 136 6.71 7.83 -4.76
CA PRO A 136 8.06 7.97 -4.22
C PRO A 136 8.30 7.10 -2.98
N LEU A 137 9.40 6.33 -2.99
CA LEU A 137 9.69 5.33 -1.96
C LEU A 137 10.08 5.92 -0.60
N SER A 138 10.57 7.16 -0.59
CA SER A 138 10.95 7.90 0.61
C SER A 138 11.16 9.39 0.24
N GLY A 139 11.39 10.25 1.24
CA GLY A 139 11.54 11.69 1.04
C GLY A 139 12.71 12.06 0.11
N ALA A 140 13.86 11.38 0.23
CA ALA A 140 15.00 11.64 -0.65
C ALA A 140 14.71 11.32 -2.13
N ALA A 141 13.99 10.22 -2.39
CA ALA A 141 13.59 9.83 -3.74
C ALA A 141 12.51 10.76 -4.33
N ALA A 142 11.69 11.39 -3.48
CA ALA A 142 10.67 12.35 -3.93
C ALA A 142 11.25 13.70 -4.37
N ASN A 143 12.43 14.06 -3.86
CA ASN A 143 13.08 15.34 -4.15
C ASN A 143 13.95 15.33 -5.42
N ASN A 144 14.33 14.15 -5.91
CA ASN A 144 15.20 13.95 -7.07
C ASN A 144 14.38 13.73 -8.35
#